data_AF-A0A0F8J241-F1
#
_entry.id   AF-A0A0F8J241-F1
#
_cell.length_a   1.000
_cell.length_b   1.000
_cell.length_c   1.000
_cell.angle_alpha   90.00
_cell.angle_beta   90.00
_cell.angle_gamma   90.00
#
_symmetry.space_group_name_H-M   'P 1'
#
loop_
_entity.id
_entity.type
_entity.pdbx_description
1 polymer ?
#
loop_
_entity_poly.entity_id
_entity_poly.type
_entity_poly.pdbx_seq_one_letter_code
_entity_poly.pdbx_strand_id
1 'polypeptide(L)'
;MFDDEYASQREIEKELFKEFDNVSERGFSLLKFTFAIAGFYSIILVNMYNKFDINLILNSSPYPPYSVYSIKLCFFLLFLAFYSSFMTLRLVRYRFIENGRLVCYRCGYELEKNNFRVALNIRKHGFFNMLSCFCILFSFQFFLTYFLGKSFFILVLGGSFASALNFIGAWLDIYGIELEGRGVQELQSNKGRN
;
A
#
# COMPACT_ATOMS: atom_id res chain seq x y z
N MET A 1 -39.90 4.71 -1.85
CA MET A 1 -39.16 3.75 -0.99
C MET A 1 -38.01 3.09 -1.74
N PHE A 2 -38.22 2.45 -2.91
CA PHE A 2 -37.08 1.96 -3.73
C PHE A 2 -36.25 3.10 -4.36
N ASP A 3 -36.88 4.20 -4.80
CA ASP A 3 -36.14 5.33 -5.40
C ASP A 3 -35.18 6.04 -4.44
N ASP A 4 -35.52 6.11 -3.15
CA ASP A 4 -34.69 6.76 -2.12
C ASP A 4 -33.42 5.96 -1.81
N GLU A 5 -33.51 4.62 -1.83
CA GLU A 5 -32.39 3.72 -1.59
C GLU A 5 -31.38 3.75 -2.75
N TYR A 6 -31.86 3.84 -3.99
CA TYR A 6 -31.00 4.04 -5.17
C TYR A 6 -30.41 5.44 -5.26
N ALA A 7 -31.10 6.47 -4.76
CA ALA A 7 -30.54 7.82 -4.63
C ALA A 7 -29.37 7.83 -3.63
N SER A 8 -29.54 7.19 -2.47
CA SER A 8 -28.49 7.02 -1.46
C SER A 8 -27.26 6.26 -2.01
N GLN A 9 -27.47 5.14 -2.70
CA GLN A 9 -26.36 4.38 -3.32
C GLN A 9 -25.59 5.18 -4.38
N ARG A 10 -26.23 6.11 -5.10
CA ARG A 10 -25.55 7.01 -6.05
C ARG A 10 -24.74 8.10 -5.35
N GLU A 11 -25.16 8.58 -4.19
CA GLU A 11 -24.36 9.50 -3.39
C GLU A 11 -23.11 8.79 -2.85
N ILE A 12 -23.27 7.56 -2.33
CA ILE A 12 -22.16 6.70 -1.91
C ILE A 12 -21.18 6.46 -3.06
N GLU A 13 -21.68 6.20 -4.28
CA GLU A 13 -20.82 6.02 -5.46
C GLU A 13 -19.94 7.25 -5.72
N LYS A 14 -20.53 8.46 -5.68
CA LYS A 14 -19.78 9.72 -5.86
C LYS A 14 -18.74 9.95 -4.77
N GLU A 15 -19.07 9.63 -3.52
CA GLU A 15 -18.13 9.76 -2.40
C GLU A 15 -16.97 8.78 -2.53
N LEU A 16 -17.26 7.52 -2.88
CA LEU A 16 -16.26 6.48 -3.15
C LEU A 16 -15.32 6.89 -4.29
N PHE A 17 -15.83 7.52 -5.34
CA PHE A 17 -15.01 8.05 -6.43
C PHE A 17 -14.01 9.11 -5.94
N LYS A 18 -14.50 10.08 -5.16
CA LYS A 18 -13.67 11.15 -4.62
C LYS A 18 -12.57 10.58 -3.71
N GLU A 19 -12.93 9.63 -2.85
CA GLU A 19 -11.97 9.00 -1.95
C GLU A 19 -10.95 8.16 -2.72
N PHE A 20 -11.39 7.45 -3.77
CA PHE A 20 -10.51 6.69 -4.64
C PHE A 20 -9.46 7.56 -5.33
N ASP A 21 -9.86 8.70 -5.90
CA ASP A 21 -8.96 9.62 -6.58
C ASP A 21 -7.90 10.17 -5.62
N ASN A 22 -8.35 10.58 -4.42
CA ASN A 22 -7.50 11.07 -3.34
C ASN A 22 -6.45 10.02 -2.91
N VAL A 23 -6.85 8.75 -2.85
CA VAL A 23 -5.98 7.64 -2.47
C VAL A 23 -4.96 7.30 -3.56
N SER A 24 -5.35 7.42 -4.83
CA SER A 24 -4.46 7.28 -5.99
C SER A 24 -3.39 8.39 -6.01
N GLU A 25 -3.79 9.65 -5.80
CA GLU A 25 -2.87 10.78 -5.69
C GLU A 25 -1.84 10.58 -4.56
N ARG A 26 -2.30 10.09 -3.40
CA ARG A 26 -1.42 9.73 -2.27
C ARG A 26 -0.42 8.65 -2.65
N GLY A 27 -0.86 7.60 -3.36
CA GLY A 27 0.03 6.54 -3.85
C GLY A 27 1.12 7.06 -4.78
N PHE A 28 0.76 7.96 -5.71
CA PHE A 28 1.71 8.61 -6.61
C PHE A 28 2.67 9.55 -5.87
N SER A 29 2.19 10.29 -4.88
CA SER A 29 3.01 11.14 -4.02
C SER A 29 4.04 10.31 -3.23
N LEU A 30 3.62 9.18 -2.64
CA LEU A 30 4.49 8.26 -1.92
C LEU A 30 5.56 7.65 -2.82
N LEU A 31 5.21 7.33 -4.07
CA LEU A 31 6.17 6.84 -5.06
C LEU A 31 7.26 7.88 -5.35
N LYS A 32 6.88 9.14 -5.59
CA LYS A 32 7.84 10.25 -5.76
C LYS A 32 8.73 10.43 -4.52
N PHE A 33 8.12 10.38 -3.34
CA PHE A 33 8.85 10.55 -2.08
C PHE A 33 9.86 9.42 -1.85
N THR A 34 9.49 8.18 -2.19
CA THR A 34 10.39 7.02 -2.12
C THR A 34 11.63 7.23 -3.00
N PHE A 35 11.46 7.73 -4.23
CA PHE A 35 12.58 8.05 -5.11
C PHE A 35 13.46 9.18 -4.57
N ALA A 36 12.86 10.24 -4.02
CA ALA A 36 13.60 11.35 -3.43
C ALA A 36 14.48 10.89 -2.26
N ILE A 37 13.94 10.04 -1.39
CA ILE A 37 14.69 9.46 -0.26
C ILE A 37 15.80 8.53 -0.74
N ALA A 38 15.53 7.67 -1.72
CA ALA A 38 16.56 6.79 -2.29
C ALA A 38 17.73 7.60 -2.88
N GLY A 39 17.43 8.70 -3.58
CA GLY A 39 18.44 9.64 -4.07
C GLY A 39 19.24 10.28 -2.94
N PHE A 40 18.56 10.75 -1.89
CA PHE A 40 19.19 11.34 -0.71
C PHE A 40 20.17 10.38 -0.02
N TYR A 41 19.76 9.13 0.23
CA TYR A 41 20.65 8.10 0.80
C TYR A 41 21.85 7.82 -0.08
N SER A 42 21.63 7.74 -1.40
CA SER A 42 22.70 7.49 -2.36
C SER A 42 23.73 8.63 -2.33
N ILE A 43 23.29 9.90 -2.30
CA ILE A 43 24.20 11.06 -2.23
C ILE A 43 25.03 11.03 -0.95
N ILE A 44 24.43 10.74 0.21
CA ILE A 44 25.16 10.67 1.48
C ILE A 44 26.23 9.58 1.43
N LEU A 45 25.87 8.39 0.94
CA LEU A 45 26.81 7.27 0.84
C LEU A 45 27.96 7.59 -0.13
N VAL A 46 27.66 8.21 -1.27
CA VAL A 46 28.71 8.66 -2.22
C VAL A 46 29.65 9.65 -1.56
N ASN A 47 29.12 10.66 -0.87
CA ASN A 47 29.93 11.70 -0.22
C ASN A 47 30.81 11.14 0.90
N MET A 48 30.34 10.11 1.62
CA MET A 48 31.11 9.54 2.72
C MET A 48 32.22 8.60 2.26
N TYR A 49 32.00 7.85 1.18
CA TYR A 49 32.95 6.85 0.70
C TYR A 49 33.73 7.31 -0.54
N ASN A 50 33.49 8.53 -1.04
CA ASN A 50 33.98 9.05 -2.33
C ASN A 50 33.71 8.14 -3.54
N LYS A 51 32.86 7.12 -3.37
CA LYS A 51 32.49 6.13 -4.36
C LYS A 51 31.16 5.49 -3.95
N PHE A 52 30.30 5.24 -4.93
CA PHE A 52 29.14 4.38 -4.72
C PHE A 52 29.59 2.92 -4.74
N ASP A 53 29.94 2.36 -3.57
CA ASP A 53 30.36 0.96 -3.50
C ASP A 53 29.14 0.04 -3.43
N ILE A 54 28.65 -0.37 -4.60
CA ILE A 54 27.53 -1.32 -4.75
C ILE A 54 27.89 -2.66 -4.08
N ASN A 55 29.17 -3.00 -3.96
CA ASN A 55 29.58 -4.21 -3.26
C ASN A 55 29.25 -4.16 -1.77
N LEU A 56 29.06 -2.98 -1.17
CA LEU A 56 28.57 -2.88 0.20
C LEU A 56 27.13 -3.44 0.33
N ILE A 57 26.31 -3.26 -0.70
CA ILE A 57 24.93 -3.75 -0.77
C ILE A 57 24.91 -5.23 -1.22
N LEU A 58 25.79 -5.62 -2.13
CA LEU A 58 25.82 -6.97 -2.72
C LEU A 58 26.71 -7.98 -1.98
N ASN A 59 27.62 -7.55 -1.09
CA ASN A 59 28.56 -8.46 -0.46
C ASN A 59 27.85 -9.47 0.45
N SER A 60 28.07 -10.74 0.16
CA SER A 60 27.52 -11.89 0.87
C SER A 60 28.55 -12.52 1.80
N SER A 61 29.28 -11.70 2.56
CA SER A 61 30.14 -12.24 3.62
C SER A 61 29.27 -13.04 4.58
N PRO A 62 29.69 -14.24 5.04
CA PRO A 62 28.92 -15.04 6.01
C PRO A 62 28.77 -14.34 7.37
N TYR A 63 29.66 -13.38 7.70
CA TYR A 63 29.57 -12.55 8.91
C TYR A 63 29.80 -11.06 8.57
N PRO A 64 28.85 -10.40 7.88
CA PRO A 64 28.94 -8.97 7.63
C PRO A 64 28.84 -8.20 8.96
N PRO A 65 29.53 -7.05 9.09
CA PRO A 65 29.29 -6.16 10.21
C PRO A 65 27.84 -5.66 10.22
N TYR A 66 27.29 -5.39 11.41
CA TYR A 66 25.89 -4.94 11.60
C TYR A 66 25.51 -3.71 10.78
N SER A 67 26.47 -2.82 10.52
CA SER A 67 26.29 -1.66 9.65
C SER A 67 25.87 -2.09 8.23
N VAL A 68 26.50 -3.12 7.66
CA VAL A 68 26.14 -3.63 6.33
C VAL A 68 24.70 -4.18 6.29
N TYR A 69 24.26 -4.87 7.35
CA TYR A 69 22.86 -5.31 7.46
C TYR A 69 21.88 -4.14 7.55
N SER A 70 22.25 -3.07 8.25
CA SER A 70 21.44 -1.86 8.39
C SER A 70 21.16 -1.22 7.01
N ILE A 71 22.20 -1.08 6.17
CA ILE A 71 22.03 -0.57 4.80
C ILE A 71 21.20 -1.50 3.93
N LYS A 72 21.44 -2.82 4.00
CA LYS A 72 20.64 -3.79 3.23
C LYS A 72 19.17 -3.72 3.59
N LEU A 73 18.83 -3.68 4.88
CA LEU A 73 17.46 -3.54 5.35
C LEU A 73 16.84 -2.20 4.95
N CYS A 74 17.62 -1.10 5.01
CA CYS A 74 17.19 0.20 4.54
C CYS A 74 16.74 0.18 3.07
N PHE A 75 17.56 -0.38 2.17
CA PHE A 75 17.22 -0.46 0.75
C PHE A 75 16.12 -1.49 0.45
N PHE A 76 16.09 -2.61 1.18
CA PHE A 76 15.00 -3.57 1.08
C PHE A 76 13.65 -2.94 1.44
N LEU A 77 13.60 -2.14 2.52
CA LEU A 77 12.39 -1.43 2.93
C LEU A 77 12.01 -0.33 1.94
N LEU A 78 12.97 0.38 1.34
CA LEU A 78 12.66 1.30 0.23
C LEU A 78 12.05 0.57 -0.97
N PHE A 79 12.59 -0.59 -1.33
CA PHE A 79 12.03 -1.41 -2.40
C PHE A 79 10.61 -1.85 -2.06
N LEU A 80 10.36 -2.28 -0.82
CA LEU A 80 9.02 -2.66 -0.37
C LEU A 80 8.06 -1.47 -0.41
N ALA A 81 8.50 -0.28 0.02
CA ALA A 81 7.72 0.97 -0.06
C ALA A 81 7.37 1.35 -1.51
N PHE A 82 8.33 1.20 -2.42
CA PHE A 82 8.10 1.40 -3.85
C PHE A 82 7.06 0.42 -4.38
N TYR A 83 7.21 -0.88 -4.06
CA TYR A 83 6.30 -1.92 -4.50
C TYR A 83 4.87 -1.73 -3.96
N SER A 84 4.71 -1.40 -2.68
CA SER A 84 3.39 -1.16 -2.09
C SER A 84 2.73 0.10 -2.68
N SER A 85 3.49 1.16 -2.93
CA SER A 85 3.01 2.37 -3.61
C SER A 85 2.66 2.09 -5.08
N PHE A 86 3.34 1.15 -5.73
CA PHE A 86 2.98 0.72 -7.07
C PHE A 86 1.70 -0.13 -7.08
N MET A 87 1.49 -0.96 -6.07
CA MET A 87 0.25 -1.74 -5.93
C MET A 87 -0.99 -0.86 -5.77
N THR A 88 -0.87 0.30 -5.13
CA THR A 88 -1.97 1.27 -5.09
C THR A 88 -2.27 1.90 -6.44
N LEU A 89 -1.41 1.79 -7.45
CA LEU A 89 -1.69 2.26 -8.81
C LEU A 89 -2.29 1.17 -9.71
N ARG A 90 -2.04 -0.13 -9.43
CA ARG A 90 -2.51 -1.25 -10.27
C ARG A 90 -3.97 -1.65 -10.06
N LEU A 91 -4.56 -1.32 -8.90
CA LEU A 91 -5.94 -1.70 -8.55
C LEU A 91 -7.01 -0.92 -9.36
N VAL A 92 -6.59 -0.06 -10.30
CA VAL A 92 -7.47 0.78 -11.12
C VAL A 92 -8.11 -0.02 -12.25
N ARG A 93 -9.43 -0.13 -12.22
CA ARG A 93 -10.31 0.05 -13.39
C ARG A 93 -11.71 0.33 -12.90
N TYR A 94 -11.95 1.58 -12.52
CA TYR A 94 -13.32 2.07 -12.52
C TYR A 94 -13.75 2.17 -13.98
N ARG A 95 -14.53 1.19 -14.46
CA ARG A 95 -15.16 1.27 -15.78
C ARG A 95 -16.48 2.00 -15.62
N PHE A 96 -16.61 3.15 -16.28
CA PHE A 96 -17.92 3.73 -16.52
C PHE A 96 -18.74 2.76 -17.39
N ILE A 97 -20.06 2.69 -17.16
CA ILE A 97 -20.94 2.01 -18.11
C ILE A 97 -21.15 2.97 -19.27
N GLU A 98 -20.63 2.58 -20.43
CA GLU A 98 -20.82 3.29 -21.68
C GLU A 98 -22.01 2.66 -22.41
N ASN A 99 -23.13 3.38 -22.51
CA ASN A 99 -24.26 3.01 -23.35
C ASN A 99 -24.24 3.87 -24.62
N GLY A 100 -23.49 3.43 -25.62
CA GLY A 100 -23.34 4.15 -26.88
C GLY A 100 -22.56 5.47 -26.71
N ARG A 101 -23.24 6.62 -26.76
CA ARG A 101 -22.64 7.96 -26.61
C ARG A 101 -22.77 8.56 -25.20
N LEU A 102 -23.40 7.84 -24.26
CA LEU A 102 -23.71 8.35 -22.93
C LEU A 102 -23.02 7.52 -21.86
N VAL A 103 -22.45 8.21 -20.87
CA VAL A 103 -21.97 7.63 -19.63
C VAL A 103 -23.12 7.65 -18.63
N CYS A 104 -23.57 6.47 -18.20
CA CYS A 104 -24.69 6.35 -17.27
C CYS A 104 -24.23 5.80 -15.92
N TYR A 105 -24.88 6.25 -14.85
CA TYR A 105 -24.76 5.64 -13.53
C TYR A 105 -25.34 4.22 -13.54
N ARG A 106 -24.76 3.32 -12.74
CA ARG A 106 -25.27 1.96 -12.59
C ARG A 106 -26.59 1.98 -11.80
N CYS A 107 -27.42 0.98 -12.00
CA CYS A 107 -28.70 0.84 -11.30
C CYS A 107 -28.85 -0.57 -10.74
N GLY A 108 -29.68 -0.74 -9.72
CA GLY A 108 -29.98 -2.06 -9.17
C GLY A 108 -28.80 -2.70 -8.45
N TYR A 109 -28.81 -4.04 -8.45
CA TYR A 109 -27.79 -4.89 -7.85
C TYR A 109 -26.37 -4.67 -8.41
N GLU A 110 -26.24 -4.18 -9.65
CA GLU A 110 -24.93 -3.86 -10.24
C GLU A 110 -24.26 -2.64 -9.60
N LEU A 111 -25.06 -1.68 -9.10
CA LEU A 111 -24.57 -0.49 -8.38
C LEU A 111 -24.00 -0.90 -7.02
N GLU A 112 -24.77 -1.64 -6.23
CA GLU A 112 -24.37 -2.12 -4.90
C GLU A 112 -23.12 -2.99 -4.96
N LYS A 113 -23.08 -3.94 -5.91
CA LYS A 113 -21.92 -4.82 -6.11
C LYS A 113 -20.66 -4.03 -6.48
N ASN A 114 -20.81 -2.98 -7.27
CA ASN A 114 -19.69 -2.12 -7.62
C ASN A 114 -19.22 -1.28 -6.45
N ASN A 115 -20.14 -0.61 -5.75
CA ASN A 115 -19.84 0.20 -4.58
C ASN A 115 -19.10 -0.61 -3.52
N PHE A 116 -19.55 -1.85 -3.24
CA PHE A 116 -18.86 -2.75 -2.33
C PHE A 116 -17.43 -3.08 -2.80
N ARG A 117 -17.25 -3.41 -4.08
CA ARG A 117 -15.92 -3.72 -4.65
C ARG A 117 -14.98 -2.51 -4.58
N VAL A 118 -15.50 -1.32 -4.89
CA VAL A 118 -14.73 -0.07 -4.86
C VAL A 118 -14.35 0.26 -3.42
N ALA A 119 -15.28 0.16 -2.47
CA ALA A 119 -15.01 0.37 -1.04
C ALA A 119 -13.90 -0.57 -0.52
N LEU A 120 -13.96 -1.85 -0.90
CA LEU A 120 -12.96 -2.85 -0.53
C LEU A 120 -11.60 -2.54 -1.14
N ASN A 121 -11.57 -2.12 -2.41
CA ASN A 121 -10.35 -1.68 -3.06
C ASN A 121 -9.76 -0.45 -2.35
N ILE A 122 -10.55 0.58 -2.05
CA ILE A 122 -10.11 1.78 -1.32
C ILE A 122 -9.47 1.38 0.02
N ARG A 123 -10.08 0.44 0.75
CA ARG A 123 -9.50 -0.06 2.00
C ARG A 123 -8.15 -0.76 1.80
N LYS A 124 -8.01 -1.58 0.75
CA LYS A 124 -6.73 -2.20 0.37
C LYS A 124 -5.69 -1.15 0.00
N HIS A 125 -6.08 -0.13 -0.76
CA HIS A 125 -5.19 0.97 -1.09
C HIS A 125 -4.73 1.73 0.15
N GLY A 126 -5.65 2.02 1.08
CA GLY A 126 -5.33 2.64 2.36
C GLY A 126 -4.29 1.83 3.14
N PHE A 127 -4.45 0.51 3.18
CA PHE A 127 -3.47 -0.39 3.80
C PHE A 127 -2.11 -0.34 3.11
N PHE A 128 -2.04 -0.46 1.78
CA PHE A 128 -0.79 -0.40 1.04
C PHE A 128 -0.09 0.96 1.19
N ASN A 129 -0.83 2.06 1.19
CA ASN A 129 -0.28 3.39 1.45
C ASN A 129 0.30 3.49 2.87
N MET A 130 -0.40 2.93 3.88
CA MET A 130 0.10 2.87 5.25
C MET A 130 1.40 2.06 5.29
N LEU A 131 1.42 0.86 4.70
CA LEU A 131 2.60 0.01 4.61
C LEU A 131 3.79 0.74 3.96
N SER A 132 3.56 1.47 2.87
CA SER A 132 4.59 2.30 2.22
C SER A 132 5.19 3.32 3.20
N CYS A 133 4.35 4.07 3.92
CA CYS A 133 4.81 5.05 4.91
C CYS A 133 5.69 4.40 5.99
N PHE A 134 5.26 3.26 6.54
CA PHE A 134 6.05 2.55 7.55
C PHE A 134 7.38 2.06 6.99
N CYS A 135 7.38 1.52 5.77
CA CYS A 135 8.61 1.07 5.13
C CYS A 135 9.59 2.23 4.92
N ILE A 136 9.10 3.41 4.53
CA ILE A 136 9.93 4.63 4.42
C ILE A 136 10.51 5.04 5.78
N LEU A 137 9.67 5.09 6.83
CA LEU A 137 10.11 5.46 8.17
C LEU A 137 11.17 4.50 8.74
N PHE A 138 10.94 3.20 8.64
CA PHE A 138 11.91 2.21 9.09
C PHE A 138 13.16 2.22 8.22
N SER A 139 13.03 2.44 6.91
CA SER A 139 14.19 2.62 6.05
C SER A 139 15.09 3.76 6.53
N PHE A 140 14.50 4.89 6.92
CA PHE A 140 15.24 6.02 7.50
C PHE A 140 15.92 5.65 8.82
N GLN A 141 15.23 4.95 9.72
CA GLN A 141 15.83 4.47 10.98
C GLN A 141 16.99 3.50 10.73
N PHE A 142 16.84 2.57 9.79
CA PHE A 142 17.90 1.64 9.41
C PHE A 142 19.08 2.36 8.75
N PHE A 143 18.83 3.41 7.98
CA PHE A 143 19.87 4.27 7.45
C PHE A 143 20.66 4.95 8.57
N LEU A 144 20.00 5.48 9.61
CA LEU A 144 20.66 6.07 10.77
C LEU A 144 21.46 5.04 11.60
N THR A 145 20.95 3.81 11.75
CA THR A 145 21.68 2.73 12.46
C THR A 145 23.01 2.38 11.83
N TYR A 146 23.19 2.65 10.53
CA TYR A 146 24.48 2.52 9.89
C TYR A 146 25.58 3.31 10.60
N PHE A 147 25.24 4.51 11.09
CA PHE A 147 26.17 5.43 11.75
C PHE A 147 26.20 5.29 13.28
N LEU A 148 25.07 4.94 13.89
CA LEU A 148 24.89 4.95 15.34
C LEU A 148 25.29 3.64 16.04
N GLY A 149 25.58 2.59 15.29
CA GLY A 149 26.14 1.34 15.81
C GLY A 149 25.13 0.32 16.35
N LYS A 150 25.66 -0.72 17.02
CA LYS A 150 24.94 -1.98 17.31
C LYS A 150 23.73 -1.84 18.22
N SER A 151 23.81 -1.06 19.30
CA SER A 151 22.71 -0.94 20.27
C SER A 151 21.47 -0.30 19.64
N PHE A 152 21.67 0.72 18.80
CA PHE A 152 20.58 1.35 18.07
C PHE A 152 20.00 0.40 17.03
N PHE A 153 20.84 -0.39 16.34
CA PHE A 153 20.39 -1.41 15.39
C PHE A 153 19.44 -2.44 16.03
N ILE A 154 19.78 -2.96 17.20
CA ILE A 154 18.94 -3.95 17.91
C ILE A 154 17.58 -3.33 18.29
N LEU A 155 17.58 -2.08 18.76
CA LEU A 155 16.35 -1.36 19.12
C LEU A 155 15.43 -1.18 17.91
N VAL A 156 15.98 -0.69 16.79
CA VAL A 156 15.21 -0.48 15.55
C VAL A 156 14.69 -1.82 15.01
N LEU A 157 15.51 -2.89 15.06
CA LEU A 157 15.09 -4.23 14.65
C LEU A 157 13.90 -4.72 15.49
N GLY A 158 13.97 -4.61 16.81
CA GLY A 158 12.88 -5.00 17.71
C GLY A 158 11.59 -4.21 17.45
N GLY A 159 11.70 -2.89 17.29
CA GLY A 159 10.56 -2.02 16.97
C GLY A 159 9.93 -2.34 15.60
N SER A 160 10.76 -2.64 14.61
CA SER A 160 10.30 -3.05 13.27
C SER A 160 9.57 -4.39 13.29
N PHE A 161 10.05 -5.34 14.09
CA PHE A 161 9.41 -6.66 14.23
C PHE A 161 8.04 -6.55 14.92
N ALA A 162 7.93 -5.81 16.02
CA ALA A 162 6.66 -5.58 16.69
C ALA A 162 5.65 -4.87 15.78
N SER A 163 6.10 -3.89 15.02
CA SER A 163 5.26 -3.17 14.05
C SER A 163 4.80 -4.10 12.92
N ALA A 164 5.67 -4.97 12.41
CA ALA A 164 5.33 -5.93 11.37
C ALA A 164 4.22 -6.90 11.83
N LEU A 165 4.24 -7.36 13.09
CA LEU A 165 3.18 -8.21 13.63
C LEU A 165 1.81 -7.51 13.64
N ASN A 166 1.77 -6.25 14.04
CA ASN A 166 0.54 -5.44 13.98
C ASN A 166 0.02 -5.28 12.55
N PHE A 167 0.93 -5.10 11.58
CA PHE A 167 0.57 -5.03 10.16
C PHE A 167 -0.02 -6.33 9.62
N ILE A 168 0.52 -7.48 10.03
CA ILE A 168 -0.01 -8.79 9.64
C ILE A 168 -1.43 -8.97 10.19
N GLY A 169 -1.67 -8.60 11.45
CA GLY A 169 -3.02 -8.63 12.04
C GLY A 169 -4.02 -7.78 11.25
N ALA A 170 -3.68 -6.52 11.00
CA ALA A 170 -4.54 -5.62 10.22
C ALA A 170 -4.79 -6.11 8.78
N TRP A 171 -3.81 -6.78 8.15
CA TRP A 171 -3.98 -7.38 6.83
C TRP A 171 -4.98 -8.55 6.86
N LEU A 172 -4.86 -9.43 7.85
CA LEU A 172 -5.77 -10.56 8.02
C LEU A 172 -7.20 -10.10 8.25
N ASP A 173 -7.42 -9.01 9.00
CA ASP A 173 -8.75 -8.44 9.19
C ASP A 173 -9.37 -7.96 7.87
N ILE A 174 -8.60 -7.26 7.02
CA ILE A 174 -9.06 -6.81 5.70
C ILE A 174 -9.36 -8.02 4.80
N TYR A 175 -8.52 -9.05 4.86
CA TYR A 175 -8.70 -10.28 4.09
C TYR A 175 -9.92 -11.08 4.54
N GLY A 176 -10.20 -11.12 5.85
CA GLY A 176 -11.40 -11.75 6.43
C GLY A 176 -12.68 -11.08 5.92
N ILE A 177 -12.72 -9.75 5.91
CA ILE A 177 -13.86 -8.97 5.39
C ILE A 177 -14.08 -9.23 3.90
N GLU A 178 -13.01 -9.44 3.14
CA GLU A 178 -13.11 -9.79 1.72
C GLU A 178 -13.70 -11.19 1.50
N LEU A 179 -13.31 -12.17 2.31
CA LEU A 179 -13.86 -13.53 2.24
C LEU A 179 -15.35 -13.54 2.61
N GLU A 180 -15.72 -12.85 3.68
CA GLU A 180 -17.10 -12.73 4.13
C GLU A 180 -17.97 -12.00 3.10
N GLY A 181 -17.46 -10.90 2.54
CA GLY A 181 -18.10 -10.16 1.46
C GLY A 181 -18.35 -10.97 0.19
N ARG A 182 -17.40 -11.84 -0.20
CA ARG A 182 -17.62 -12.77 -1.33
C ARG A 182 -18.68 -13.82 -1.00
N GLY A 183 -18.67 -14.38 0.20
CA GLY A 183 -19.65 -15.37 0.64
C GLY A 183 -21.08 -14.84 0.62
N VAL A 184 -21.30 -13.60 1.09
CA VAL A 184 -22.62 -12.94 1.05
C VAL A 184 -23.06 -12.66 -0.39
N GLN A 185 -22.15 -12.22 -1.27
CA GLN A 185 -22.47 -11.95 -2.67
C GLN A 185 -22.83 -13.23 -3.46
N GLU A 186 -22.21 -14.36 -3.16
CA GLU A 186 -22.55 -15.65 -3.77
C GLU A 186 -23.93 -16.16 -3.32
N LEU A 187 -24.25 -16.01 -2.02
CA LEU A 187 -25.56 -16.39 -1.47
C LEU A 187 -26.70 -15.55 -2.03
N GLN A 188 -26.51 -14.25 -2.22
CA GLN A 188 -27.52 -13.36 -2.82
C GLN A 188 -27.68 -13.59 -4.33
N SER A 189 -26.58 -13.89 -5.06
CA SER A 189 -26.64 -14.26 -6.48
C SER A 189 -27.43 -15.55 -6.73
N ASN A 190 -27.41 -16.50 -5.80
CA ASN A 190 -28.20 -17.75 -5.91
C ASN A 190 -29.67 -17.55 -5.55
N LYS A 191 -30.00 -16.61 -4.65
CA LYS A 191 -31.40 -16.27 -4.32
C LYS A 191 -32.16 -15.59 -5.46
N GLY A 192 -31.49 -14.87 -6.36
CA GLY A 192 -32.11 -14.24 -7.53
C GLY A 192 -32.34 -15.17 -8.73
N ARG A 193 -32.02 -16.47 -8.61
CA ARG A 193 -32.18 -17.48 -9.68
C ARG A 193 -33.28 -18.53 -9.41
N ASN A 194 -33.96 -18.45 -8.27
CA ASN A 194 -35.08 -19.33 -7.91
C ASN A 194 -36.40 -18.58 -7.92
#